data_AF-A0A550D381-F1
#
_entry.id   AF-A0A550D381-F1
#
_cell.length_a   1.000
_cell.length_b   1.000
_cell.length_c   1.000
_cell.angle_alpha   90.00
_cell.angle_beta   90.00
_cell.angle_gamma   90.00
#
_symmetry.space_group_name_H-M   'P 1'
#
loop_
_entity.id
_entity.type
_entity.pdbx_description
1 polymer ?
#
loop_
_entity_poly.entity_id
_entity_poly.type
_entity_poly.pdbx_seq_one_letter_code
_entity_poly.pdbx_strand_id
1 'polypeptide(L)'
;EEFNEAKPGGLVAIGTYLDPSLTKADSLLGNVVTSANSKIDVLWDFRMKYNLLERVVGVKELLKVDPIRPKETLMLSVGSSTTLGVVTHVKSDEIEVSLRRPVAVWSKGVRVVISRQIGGRWRMIGWGII
;
A
#
# COMPACT_ATOMS: atom_id res chain seq x y z
N GLU A 1 -8.75 -23.56 19.41
CA GLU A 1 -8.47 -24.84 18.73
C GLU A 1 -7.25 -24.65 17.85
N GLU A 2 -6.38 -25.66 17.79
CA GLU A 2 -5.24 -25.67 16.89
C GLU A 2 -5.62 -26.43 15.61
N PHE A 3 -5.19 -25.91 14.46
CA PHE A 3 -5.50 -26.47 13.15
C PHE A 3 -4.20 -26.83 12.43
N ASN A 4 -4.19 -27.96 11.73
CA ASN A 4 -3.02 -28.41 10.97
C ASN A 4 -2.92 -27.75 9.58
N GLU A 5 -4.03 -27.23 9.06
CA GLU A 5 -4.09 -26.62 7.74
C GLU A 5 -4.99 -25.38 7.75
N ALA A 6 -4.63 -24.40 6.92
CA ALA A 6 -5.42 -23.21 6.66
C ALA A 6 -5.64 -23.05 5.16
N LYS A 7 -6.85 -22.60 4.78
CA LYS A 7 -7.24 -22.33 3.39
C LYS A 7 -7.64 -20.85 3.25
N PRO A 8 -7.67 -20.30 2.02
CA PRO A 8 -8.10 -18.91 1.81
C PRO A 8 -9.52 -18.66 2.36
N GLY A 9 -9.70 -17.50 2.98
CA GLY A 9 -10.99 -17.03 3.53
C GLY A 9 -10.98 -16.97 5.07
N GLY A 10 -11.09 -15.76 5.62
CA GLY A 10 -11.07 -15.52 7.07
C GLY A 10 -9.72 -15.00 7.58
N LEU A 11 -9.56 -15.00 8.90
CA LEU A 11 -8.35 -14.58 9.61
C LEU A 11 -7.72 -15.80 10.29
N VAL A 12 -6.42 -15.96 10.13
CA VAL A 12 -5.65 -17.08 10.69
C VAL A 12 -4.54 -16.54 11.57
N ALA A 13 -4.44 -17.06 12.80
CA ALA A 13 -3.30 -16.81 13.67
C ALA A 13 -2.20 -17.85 13.37
N ILE A 14 -0.99 -17.38 13.05
CA ILE A 14 0.15 -18.24 12.74
C ILE A 14 1.17 -18.12 13.87
N GLY A 15 1.31 -19.19 14.66
CA GLY A 15 2.40 -19.32 15.62
C GLY A 15 3.72 -19.55 14.89
N THR A 16 4.77 -18.81 15.26
CA THR A 16 6.10 -18.92 14.64
C THR A 16 7.18 -19.02 15.71
N TYR A 17 8.39 -19.42 15.31
CA TYR A 17 9.58 -19.44 16.17
C TYR A 17 10.32 -18.09 16.19
N LEU A 18 9.68 -17.00 15.72
CA LEU A 18 10.28 -15.67 15.77
C LEU A 18 10.44 -15.21 17.22
N ASP A 19 11.50 -14.43 17.47
CA ASP A 19 11.66 -13.74 18.73
C ASP A 19 10.43 -12.82 18.98
N PRO A 20 9.76 -12.91 20.15
CA PRO A 20 8.59 -12.09 20.45
C PRO A 20 8.81 -10.58 20.33
N SER A 21 10.05 -10.11 20.47
CA SER A 21 10.39 -8.70 20.26
C SER A 21 10.16 -8.23 18.82
N LEU A 22 10.22 -9.13 17.85
CA LEU A 22 10.01 -8.83 16.43
C LEU A 22 8.53 -8.65 16.06
N THR A 23 7.60 -9.16 16.88
CA THR A 23 6.14 -9.13 16.62
C THR A 23 5.37 -8.21 17.57
N LYS A 24 6.03 -7.71 18.62
CA LYS A 24 5.44 -6.83 19.62
C LYS A 24 4.92 -5.52 19.01
N ALA A 25 3.77 -5.06 19.51
CA ALA A 25 3.17 -3.76 19.17
C ALA A 25 2.95 -3.54 17.66
N ASP A 26 2.42 -4.56 16.97
CA ASP A 26 2.08 -4.52 15.55
C ASP A 26 3.27 -4.20 14.62
N SER A 27 4.49 -4.51 15.06
CA SER A 27 5.73 -4.27 14.31
C SER A 27 5.75 -4.92 12.93
N LEU A 28 5.03 -6.02 12.75
CA LEU A 28 4.89 -6.72 11.47
C LEU A 28 3.65 -6.29 10.65
N LEU A 29 2.93 -5.24 11.04
CA LEU A 29 1.77 -4.76 10.31
C LEU A 29 2.12 -4.46 8.84
N GLY A 30 1.32 -5.02 7.92
CA GLY A 30 1.48 -4.84 6.48
C GLY A 30 2.58 -5.69 5.83
N ASN A 31 3.25 -6.57 6.58
CA ASN A 31 4.20 -7.51 5.99
C ASN A 31 3.48 -8.64 5.24
N VAL A 32 4.18 -9.21 4.26
CA VAL A 32 3.72 -10.39 3.51
C VAL A 32 4.52 -11.59 4.01
N VAL A 33 3.81 -12.63 4.42
CA VAL A 33 4.41 -13.92 4.82
C VAL A 33 4.38 -14.85 3.61
N THR A 34 5.50 -15.52 3.34
CA THR A 34 5.64 -16.44 2.22
C THR A 34 6.60 -17.57 2.57
N SER A 35 6.68 -18.59 1.70
CA SER A 35 7.65 -19.68 1.89
C SER A 35 9.08 -19.16 1.67
N ALA A 36 10.08 -19.76 2.33
CA ALA A 36 11.47 -19.32 2.22
C ALA A 36 12.01 -19.32 0.78
N ASN A 37 11.44 -20.15 -0.11
CA ASN A 37 11.86 -20.31 -1.50
C ASN A 37 11.07 -19.42 -2.47
N SER A 38 10.11 -18.64 -1.98
CA SER A 38 9.29 -17.77 -2.81
C SER A 38 10.05 -16.50 -3.19
N LYS A 39 10.10 -16.20 -4.49
CA LYS A 39 10.65 -14.94 -4.99
C LYS A 39 9.55 -13.87 -4.94
N ILE A 40 9.69 -12.92 -4.02
CA ILE A 40 8.81 -11.76 -3.87
C ILE A 40 9.67 -10.51 -4.00
N ASP A 41 9.24 -9.57 -4.84
CA ASP A 41 9.96 -8.32 -5.03
C ASP A 41 9.66 -7.37 -3.89
N VAL A 42 10.72 -6.74 -3.35
CA VAL A 42 10.63 -5.72 -2.31
C VAL A 42 11.10 -4.40 -2.91
N LEU A 43 10.16 -3.50 -3.13
CA LEU A 43 10.38 -2.27 -3.88
C LEU A 43 10.55 -1.09 -2.92
N TRP A 44 11.58 -0.28 -3.15
CA TRP A 44 11.76 1.04 -2.53
C TRP A 44 11.23 2.16 -3.41
N ASP A 45 11.11 1.88 -4.71
CA ASP A 45 10.60 2.77 -5.72
C ASP A 45 9.87 1.94 -6.77
N PHE A 46 8.80 2.50 -7.31
CA PHE A 46 8.05 1.84 -8.36
C PHE A 46 7.34 2.85 -9.26
N ARG A 47 7.01 2.39 -10.46
CA ARG A 47 6.11 3.08 -11.38
C ARG A 47 4.75 2.39 -11.34
N MET A 48 3.68 3.18 -11.33
CA MET A 48 2.33 2.64 -11.44
C MET A 48 1.49 3.45 -12.41
N LYS A 49 0.57 2.74 -13.09
CA LYS A 49 -0.56 3.38 -13.77
C LYS A 49 -1.58 3.78 -12.73
N TYR A 50 -2.20 4.95 -12.86
CA TYR A 50 -3.13 5.44 -11.86
C TYR A 50 -4.39 6.06 -12.46
N ASN A 51 -5.45 6.03 -11.68
CA ASN A 51 -6.74 6.63 -11.97
C ASN A 51 -7.21 7.41 -10.74
N LEU A 52 -7.47 8.70 -10.95
CA LEU A 52 -8.07 9.55 -9.92
C LEU A 52 -9.59 9.42 -9.94
N LEU A 53 -10.19 9.51 -8.76
CA LEU A 53 -11.62 9.61 -8.60
C LEU A 53 -12.08 11.01 -9.03
N GLU A 54 -13.33 11.14 -9.47
CA GLU A 54 -13.89 12.44 -9.81
C GLU A 54 -14.01 13.35 -8.58
N ARG A 55 -14.21 12.75 -7.39
CA ARG A 55 -14.44 13.45 -6.13
C ARG A 55 -13.71 12.76 -4.99
N VAL A 56 -13.31 13.54 -4.00
CA VAL A 56 -12.67 13.05 -2.78
C VAL A 56 -13.68 12.26 -1.95
N VAL A 57 -13.30 11.05 -1.53
CA VAL A 57 -14.18 10.19 -0.72
C VAL A 57 -14.13 10.60 0.76
N GLY A 58 -15.29 10.69 1.40
CA GLY A 58 -15.42 10.89 2.85
C GLY A 58 -15.41 12.35 3.32
N VAL A 59 -15.63 13.30 2.42
CA VAL A 59 -15.88 14.72 2.71
C VAL A 59 -17.36 15.05 2.48
N LYS A 60 -17.92 15.97 3.29
CA LYS A 60 -19.31 16.42 3.15
C LYS A 60 -19.52 17.24 1.87
N GLU A 61 -18.50 18.02 1.51
CA GLU A 61 -18.49 18.84 0.30
C GLU A 61 -17.91 18.03 -0.85
N LEU A 62 -18.50 18.16 -2.05
CA LEU A 62 -18.07 17.46 -3.25
C LEU A 62 -16.80 18.11 -3.82
N LEU A 63 -15.67 17.90 -3.14
CA LEU A 63 -14.36 18.39 -3.57
C LEU A 63 -13.87 17.56 -4.76
N LYS A 64 -13.54 18.24 -5.85
CA LYS A 64 -12.90 17.63 -7.02
C LYS A 64 -11.47 17.22 -6.67
N VAL A 65 -11.02 16.08 -7.19
CA VAL A 65 -9.63 15.64 -7.02
C VAL A 65 -8.74 16.39 -8.02
N ASP A 66 -7.76 17.13 -7.51
CA ASP A 66 -6.72 17.74 -8.34
C ASP A 66 -5.72 16.70 -8.88
N PRO A 67 -5.10 16.92 -10.05
CA PRO A 67 -4.01 16.09 -10.55
C PRO A 67 -2.87 15.92 -9.54
N ILE A 68 -2.14 14.79 -9.62
CA ILE A 68 -0.95 14.54 -8.80
C ILE A 68 0.20 15.41 -9.29
N ARG A 69 1.00 15.96 -8.35
CA ARG A 69 2.12 16.86 -8.66
C ARG A 69 3.47 16.21 -8.34
N PRO A 70 4.55 16.54 -9.06
CA PRO A 70 5.89 16.14 -8.66
C PRO A 70 6.22 16.66 -7.25
N LYS A 71 7.04 15.89 -6.51
CA LYS A 71 7.45 16.13 -5.11
C LYS A 71 6.30 16.09 -4.10
N GLU A 72 5.10 15.71 -4.51
CA GLU A 72 3.97 15.51 -3.61
C GLU A 72 4.18 14.25 -2.75
N THR A 73 3.83 14.33 -1.46
CA THR A 73 3.82 13.16 -0.58
C THR A 73 2.43 12.54 -0.57
N LEU A 74 2.34 11.27 -0.93
CA LEU A 74 1.11 10.48 -0.95
C LEU A 74 1.22 9.32 0.05
N MET A 75 0.08 8.92 0.60
CA MET A 75 -0.05 7.67 1.34
C MET A 75 -0.52 6.59 0.37
N LEU A 76 0.25 5.52 0.29
CA LEU A 76 0.04 4.41 -0.64
C LEU A 76 -0.26 3.16 0.17
N SER A 77 -1.39 2.53 -0.12
CA SER A 77 -1.74 1.23 0.47
C SER A 77 -1.66 0.14 -0.59
N VAL A 78 -0.74 -0.81 -0.39
CA VAL A 78 -0.46 -1.95 -1.26
C VAL A 78 -0.81 -3.22 -0.50
N GLY A 79 -1.95 -3.85 -0.85
CA GLY A 79 -2.51 -4.91 -0.02
C GLY A 79 -2.80 -4.43 1.40
N SER A 80 -2.17 -5.05 2.40
CA SER A 80 -2.23 -4.64 3.81
C SER A 80 -1.14 -3.64 4.21
N SER A 81 -0.13 -3.41 3.38
CA SER A 81 0.96 -2.47 3.67
C SER A 81 0.53 -1.04 3.39
N THR A 82 0.80 -0.13 4.33
CA THR A 82 0.59 1.31 4.12
C THR A 82 1.89 2.05 4.37
N THR A 83 2.32 2.81 3.36
CA THR A 83 3.58 3.55 3.38
C THR A 83 3.39 4.96 2.82
N LEU A 84 4.33 5.85 3.11
CA LEU A 84 4.39 7.17 2.47
C LEU A 84 5.33 7.09 1.29
N GLY A 85 4.92 7.68 0.17
CA GLY A 85 5.73 7.82 -1.04
C GLY A 85 5.82 9.27 -1.49
N VAL A 86 6.99 9.69 -1.94
CA VAL A 86 7.20 10.97 -2.60
C VAL A 86 7.16 10.74 -4.10
N VAL A 87 6.30 11.48 -4.79
CA VAL A 87 6.19 11.43 -6.26
C VAL A 87 7.43 12.04 -6.89
N THR A 88 8.19 11.26 -7.63
CA THR A 88 9.42 11.71 -8.30
C THR A 88 9.13 12.23 -9.70
N HIS A 89 8.28 11.53 -10.45
CA HIS A 89 7.87 11.91 -11.80
C HIS A 89 6.37 11.69 -12.00
N VAL A 90 5.76 12.56 -12.82
CA VAL A 90 4.35 12.49 -13.21
C VAL A 90 4.26 12.49 -14.73
N LYS A 91 3.52 11.52 -15.26
CA LYS A 91 3.05 11.47 -16.66
C LYS A 91 1.52 11.50 -16.69
N SER A 92 0.94 11.51 -17.88
CA SER A 92 -0.51 11.57 -18.09
C SER A 92 -1.28 10.44 -17.40
N ASP A 93 -0.75 9.21 -17.43
CA ASP A 93 -1.39 7.99 -16.96
C ASP A 93 -0.55 7.19 -15.96
N GLU A 94 0.68 7.64 -15.69
CA GLU A 94 1.66 6.96 -14.84
C GLU A 94 2.31 7.94 -13.85
N ILE A 95 2.65 7.44 -12.66
CA ILE A 95 3.53 8.14 -11.73
C ILE A 95 4.67 7.24 -11.27
N GLU A 96 5.80 7.86 -10.94
CA GLU A 96 6.91 7.23 -10.25
C GLU A 96 6.95 7.73 -8.81
N VAL A 97 7.13 6.81 -7.87
CA VAL A 97 7.14 7.10 -6.45
C VAL A 97 8.35 6.47 -5.78
N SER A 98 8.97 7.22 -4.87
CA SER A 98 10.00 6.72 -3.96
C SER A 98 9.41 6.61 -2.55
N LEU A 99 9.54 5.44 -1.96
CA LEU A 99 8.87 5.06 -0.72
C LEU A 99 9.75 5.30 0.51
N ARG A 100 9.13 5.72 1.60
CA ARG A 100 9.79 5.86 2.91
C ARG A 100 10.06 4.50 3.57
N ARG A 101 9.18 3.53 3.34
CA ARG A 101 9.33 2.12 3.74
C ARG A 101 9.01 1.25 2.54
N PRO A 102 9.77 0.17 2.31
CA PRO A 102 9.59 -0.67 1.15
C PRO A 102 8.28 -1.45 1.24
N VAL A 103 7.77 -1.87 0.08
CA VAL A 103 6.56 -2.70 -0.02
C VAL A 103 6.87 -3.98 -0.77
N ALA A 104 6.26 -5.08 -0.32
CA ALA A 104 6.32 -6.36 -1.01
C ALA A 104 5.27 -6.40 -2.13
N VAL A 105 5.68 -6.84 -3.32
CA VAL A 105 4.80 -7.02 -4.49
C VAL A 105 4.85 -8.48 -4.92
N TRP A 106 3.71 -9.16 -4.79
CA TRP A 106 3.61 -10.61 -5.01
C TRP A 106 3.25 -11.02 -6.43
N SER A 107 2.80 -10.10 -7.27
CA SER A 107 2.51 -10.35 -8.68
C SER A 107 2.49 -9.05 -9.48
N LYS A 108 2.49 -9.15 -10.81
CA LYS A 108 2.08 -8.04 -11.68
C LYS A 108 0.59 -7.74 -11.44
N GLY A 109 0.19 -6.48 -11.58
CA GLY A 109 -1.21 -6.11 -11.46
C GLY A 109 -1.67 -5.81 -10.03
N VAL A 110 -0.74 -5.67 -9.08
CA VAL A 110 -1.09 -5.40 -7.69
C VAL A 110 -1.69 -4.00 -7.58
N ARG A 111 -2.88 -3.92 -6.98
CA ARG A 111 -3.60 -2.66 -6.80
C ARG A 111 -3.01 -1.85 -5.66
N VAL A 112 -2.94 -0.56 -5.88
CA VAL A 112 -2.49 0.45 -4.92
C VAL A 112 -3.63 1.42 -4.69
N VAL A 113 -3.98 1.68 -3.42
CA VAL A 113 -4.86 2.78 -3.06
C VAL A 113 -4.02 4.04 -2.87
N ILE A 114 -4.48 5.15 -3.44
CA ILE A 114 -3.78 6.44 -3.36
C ILE A 114 -4.57 7.38 -2.46
N SER A 115 -3.92 7.83 -1.40
CA SER A 115 -4.47 8.79 -0.45
C SER A 115 -3.62 10.06 -0.39
N ARG A 116 -4.29 11.21 -0.31
CA ARG A 116 -3.70 12.55 -0.20
C ARG A 116 -4.08 13.18 1.11
N GLN A 117 -3.19 13.98 1.69
CA GLN A 117 -3.48 14.74 2.88
C GLN A 117 -4.28 16.01 2.52
N ILE A 118 -5.53 16.09 2.97
CA ILE A 118 -6.45 17.21 2.72
C ILE A 118 -7.05 17.62 4.07
N GLY A 119 -6.88 18.90 4.44
CA GLY A 119 -7.38 19.41 5.72
C GLY A 119 -6.84 18.64 6.94
N GLY A 120 -5.57 18.21 6.88
CA GLY A 120 -4.90 17.46 7.94
C GLY A 120 -5.25 15.97 8.03
N ARG A 121 -6.11 15.43 7.16
CA ARG A 121 -6.49 14.01 7.13
C ARG A 121 -6.11 13.35 5.81
N TRP A 122 -5.78 12.07 5.85
CA TRP A 122 -5.60 11.26 4.64
C TRP A 122 -6.97 10.94 4.03
N ARG A 123 -7.13 11.26 2.76
CA ARG A 123 -8.35 11.03 1.98
C ARG A 123 -8.00 10.24 0.73
N MET A 124 -8.80 9.22 0.44
CA MET A 124 -8.67 8.46 -0.81
C MET A 124 -9.00 9.37 -1.99
N ILE A 125 -8.09 9.43 -2.95
CA ILE A 125 -8.21 10.24 -4.17
C ILE A 125 -8.18 9.41 -5.44
N GLY A 126 -7.76 8.15 -5.37
CA GLY A 126 -7.57 7.32 -6.55
C GLY A 126 -7.05 5.93 -6.22
N TRP A 127 -6.78 5.18 -7.27
CA TRP A 127 -6.13 3.88 -7.22
C TRP A 127 -5.13 3.75 -8.37
N GLY A 128 -4.25 2.77 -8.27
CA GLY A 128 -3.29 2.45 -9.32
C GLY A 128 -2.97 0.97 -9.36
N ILE A 129 -2.15 0.60 -10.35
CA ILE A 129 -1.68 -0.76 -10.58
C ILE A 129 -0.18 -0.74 -10.84
N ILE A 130 0.55 -1.56 -10.07
CA ILE A 130 1.97 -1.87 -10.26
C ILE A 130 2.12 -3.00 -11.28
#